data_AF-R5K8M0-F1
#
_entry.id   AF-R5K8M0-F1
#
_cell.length_a   1.000
_cell.length_b   1.000
_cell.length_c   1.000
_cell.angle_alpha   90.00
_cell.angle_beta   90.00
_cell.angle_gamma   90.00
#
_symmetry.space_group_name_H-M   'P 1'
#
loop_
_entity.id
_entity.type
_entity.pdbx_description
1 polymer ?
#
loop_
_entity_poly.entity_id
_entity_poly.type
_entity_poly.pdbx_seq_one_letter_code
_entity_poly.pdbx_strand_id
1 'polypeptide(L)'
;MHINNVNEKTSLQSIVALSILCFIVTAVFVSIYSFSGVETYSVSGFFEWAVTSFKAVCTGDVEDKVLMWILFVIIPVGLYVCLLWSVISRNVALREFNSKLNLKSVDLLQDRINFNFNKSQYNFACGYGEVNNLEMVLKTMLVHTKYGTNIVLKQITLNFTVLNNKNFSLSNTPVAPMGLIYKILEYSRYMNNFSYKFDGAGVSEDYREKIENYLSQGDKTFIASSKENNMKWASILFFIAGLFMLFASKDFAIITFQDGYGYWIILMPFMLVIVSFIFDIILIINSINKNKFRGYNG
;
A
#
# COMPACT_ATOMS: atom_id res chain seq x y z
N MET A 1 6.88 -17.95 10.89
CA MET A 1 6.16 -17.02 10.00
C MET A 1 4.69 -17.42 9.90
N HIS A 2 3.76 -16.49 10.15
CA HIS A 2 2.32 -16.71 9.99
C HIS A 2 1.82 -16.07 8.69
N ILE A 3 1.12 -16.81 7.84
CA ILE A 3 0.54 -16.32 6.59
C ILE A 3 -0.97 -16.49 6.64
N ASN A 4 -1.71 -15.38 6.57
CA ASN A 4 -3.17 -15.40 6.51
C ASN A 4 -3.68 -15.57 5.08
N ASN A 5 -4.79 -16.29 4.93
CA ASN A 5 -5.52 -16.39 3.67
C ASN A 5 -6.37 -15.13 3.48
N VAL A 6 -5.79 -14.14 2.82
CA VAL A 6 -6.45 -12.89 2.45
C VAL A 6 -6.41 -12.79 0.93
N ASN A 7 -7.48 -13.27 0.31
CA ASN A 7 -7.73 -13.11 -1.11
C ASN A 7 -8.15 -11.65 -1.40
N GLU A 8 -8.04 -11.22 -2.65
CA GLU A 8 -8.47 -9.89 -3.10
C GLU A 8 -9.89 -9.54 -2.61
N LYS A 9 -10.85 -10.46 -2.80
CA LYS A 9 -12.26 -10.26 -2.44
C LYS A 9 -12.50 -10.14 -0.94
N THR A 10 -11.61 -10.68 -0.10
CA THR A 10 -11.73 -10.63 1.37
C THR A 10 -10.82 -9.58 2.00
N SER A 11 -9.93 -8.98 1.20
CA SER A 11 -9.00 -7.93 1.62
C SER A 11 -9.70 -6.64 2.01
N LEU A 12 -9.12 -5.92 2.96
CA LEU A 12 -9.59 -4.59 3.38
C LEU A 12 -9.03 -3.46 2.51
N GLN A 13 -8.08 -3.75 1.61
CA GLN A 13 -7.35 -2.72 0.86
C GLN A 13 -8.27 -1.76 0.10
N SER A 14 -9.25 -2.27 -0.64
CA SER A 14 -10.21 -1.42 -1.38
C SER A 14 -11.06 -0.55 -0.45
N ILE A 15 -11.55 -1.12 0.65
CA ILE A 15 -12.34 -0.40 1.64
C ILE A 15 -11.50 0.71 2.28
N VAL A 16 -10.27 0.43 2.69
CA VAL A 16 -9.36 1.42 3.27
C VAL A 16 -9.06 2.54 2.28
N ALA A 17 -8.74 2.21 1.02
CA ALA A 17 -8.47 3.21 -0.01
C ALA A 17 -9.68 4.12 -0.26
N LEU A 18 -10.88 3.54 -0.40
CA LEU A 18 -12.12 4.30 -0.56
C LEU A 18 -12.47 5.12 0.68
N SER A 19 -12.23 4.61 1.89
CA SER A 19 -12.45 5.35 3.14
C SER A 19 -11.54 6.57 3.25
N ILE A 20 -10.25 6.45 2.91
CA ILE A 20 -9.31 7.58 2.88
C ILE A 20 -9.80 8.62 1.86
N LEU A 21 -10.19 8.18 0.67
CA LEU A 21 -10.65 9.09 -0.37
C LEU A 21 -11.96 9.79 0.01
N CYS A 22 -12.92 9.09 0.63
CA CYS A 22 -14.12 9.69 1.20
C CYS A 22 -13.76 10.74 2.26
N PHE A 23 -12.83 10.41 3.17
CA PHE A 23 -12.38 11.33 4.22
C PHE A 23 -11.76 12.61 3.63
N ILE A 24 -10.90 12.50 2.61
CA ILE A 24 -10.32 13.65 1.92
C ILE A 24 -11.43 14.52 1.32
N VAL A 25 -12.38 13.92 0.62
CA VAL A 25 -13.50 14.63 -0.01
C VAL A 25 -14.35 15.35 1.07
N THR A 26 -14.68 14.68 2.17
CA THR A 26 -15.39 15.31 3.29
C THR A 26 -14.60 16.46 3.89
N ALA A 27 -13.30 16.30 4.12
CA ALA A 27 -12.44 17.32 4.68
C ALA A 27 -12.39 18.57 3.78
N VAL A 28 -12.37 18.39 2.46
CA VAL A 28 -12.46 19.49 1.50
C VAL A 28 -13.79 20.23 1.66
N PHE A 29 -14.93 19.54 1.69
CA PHE A 29 -16.23 20.20 1.87
C PHE A 29 -16.37 20.93 3.20
N VAL A 30 -15.92 20.31 4.29
CA VAL A 30 -15.94 20.93 5.62
C VAL A 30 -15.03 22.15 5.66
N SER A 31 -13.88 22.11 4.98
CA SER A 31 -12.99 23.27 4.86
C SER A 31 -13.65 24.40 4.07
N ILE A 32 -14.26 24.10 2.91
CA ILE A 32 -14.97 25.12 2.11
C ILE A 32 -16.10 25.77 2.94
N TYR A 33 -16.87 24.97 3.67
CA TYR A 33 -17.89 25.48 4.59
C TYR A 33 -17.29 26.32 5.73
N SER A 34 -16.14 25.94 6.26
CA SER A 34 -15.48 26.68 7.33
C SER A 34 -14.96 28.05 6.86
N PHE A 35 -14.56 28.14 5.59
CA PHE A 35 -14.05 29.36 4.95
C PHE A 35 -15.13 30.21 4.26
N SER A 36 -16.39 29.76 4.21
CA SER A 36 -17.47 30.52 3.57
C SER A 36 -18.04 31.65 4.44
N GLY A 37 -17.41 31.96 5.58
CA GLY A 37 -17.76 33.10 6.43
C GLY A 37 -19.01 32.87 7.30
N VAL A 38 -19.35 31.61 7.59
CA VAL A 38 -20.51 31.25 8.42
C VAL A 38 -20.24 31.63 9.88
N GLU A 39 -21.16 32.39 10.49
CA GLU A 39 -21.00 32.89 11.86
C GLU A 39 -21.08 31.80 12.94
N THR A 40 -21.80 30.70 12.67
CA THR A 40 -21.95 29.57 13.60
C THR A 40 -21.80 28.22 12.90
N TYR A 41 -20.82 27.42 13.35
CA TYR A 41 -20.59 26.09 12.81
C TYR A 41 -21.58 25.09 13.40
N SER A 42 -22.54 24.65 12.59
CA SER A 42 -23.47 23.57 12.93
C SER A 42 -23.64 22.60 11.77
N VAL A 43 -24.08 21.37 12.08
CA VAL A 43 -24.41 20.36 11.06
C VAL A 43 -25.60 20.80 10.21
N SER A 44 -26.63 21.40 10.81
CA SER A 44 -27.76 21.97 10.07
C SER A 44 -27.30 23.11 9.15
N GLY A 45 -26.46 24.01 9.65
CA GLY A 45 -25.88 25.10 8.88
C GLY A 45 -25.04 24.61 7.70
N PHE A 46 -24.33 23.48 7.83
CA PHE A 46 -23.59 22.87 6.72
C PHE A 46 -24.52 22.42 5.59
N PHE A 47 -25.65 21.76 5.92
CA PHE A 47 -26.62 21.34 4.91
C PHE A 47 -27.35 22.53 4.28
N GLU A 48 -27.69 23.55 5.05
CA GLU A 48 -28.29 24.79 4.52
C GLU A 48 -27.33 25.54 3.59
N TRP A 49 -26.06 25.66 3.98
CA TRP A 49 -25.01 26.21 3.11
C TRP A 49 -24.88 25.40 1.83
N ALA A 50 -24.78 24.06 1.94
CA ALA A 50 -24.66 23.18 0.77
C ALA A 50 -25.85 23.35 -0.20
N VAL A 51 -27.08 23.39 0.30
CA VAL A 51 -28.30 23.61 -0.49
C VAL A 51 -28.30 25.01 -1.13
N THR A 52 -27.86 26.03 -0.40
CA THR A 52 -27.85 27.42 -0.88
C THR A 52 -26.78 27.63 -1.95
N SER A 53 -25.55 27.14 -1.71
CA SER A 53 -24.46 27.13 -2.69
C SER A 53 -24.87 26.37 -3.94
N PHE A 54 -25.52 25.23 -3.78
CA PHE A 54 -26.02 24.44 -4.90
C PHE A 54 -27.11 25.17 -5.72
N LYS A 55 -28.06 25.85 -5.05
CA LYS A 55 -29.08 26.67 -5.73
C LYS A 55 -28.48 27.85 -6.48
N ALA A 56 -27.51 28.55 -5.88
CA ALA A 56 -26.81 29.69 -6.50
C ALA A 56 -26.04 29.29 -7.77
N VAL A 57 -25.63 28.03 -7.85
CA VAL A 57 -24.92 27.48 -9.00
C VAL A 57 -25.89 26.99 -10.07
N CYS A 58 -27.08 26.52 -9.68
CA CYS A 58 -28.15 26.14 -10.61
C CYS A 58 -28.74 27.32 -11.41
N THR A 59 -28.39 28.56 -11.11
CA THR A 59 -28.79 29.76 -11.85
C THR A 59 -27.80 30.20 -12.94
N GLY A 60 -26.61 29.59 -13.03
CA GLY A 60 -25.58 29.92 -14.04
C GLY A 60 -25.83 29.30 -15.43
N ASP A 61 -24.78 29.19 -16.25
CA ASP A 61 -24.83 28.52 -17.56
C ASP A 61 -24.92 26.99 -17.41
N VAL A 62 -25.42 26.29 -18.44
CA VAL A 62 -25.66 24.83 -18.40
C VAL A 62 -24.39 24.04 -18.08
N GLU A 63 -23.24 24.47 -18.60
CA GLU A 63 -21.94 23.82 -18.36
C GLU A 63 -21.51 23.93 -16.89
N ASP A 64 -21.64 25.10 -16.28
CA ASP A 64 -21.33 25.33 -14.86
C ASP A 64 -22.25 24.54 -13.94
N LYS A 65 -23.54 24.40 -14.30
CA LYS A 65 -24.49 23.56 -13.58
C LYS A 65 -24.03 22.11 -13.58
N VAL A 66 -23.69 21.57 -14.75
CA VAL A 66 -23.28 20.16 -14.90
C VAL A 66 -21.99 19.90 -14.12
N LEU A 67 -20.98 20.78 -14.25
CA LEU A 67 -19.71 20.65 -13.54
C LEU A 67 -19.90 20.58 -12.02
N MET A 68 -20.75 21.46 -11.49
CA MET A 68 -20.95 21.55 -10.05
C MET A 68 -21.85 20.44 -9.51
N TRP A 69 -22.83 19.98 -10.27
CA TRP A 69 -23.56 18.74 -9.96
C TRP A 69 -22.62 17.53 -9.87
N ILE A 70 -21.67 17.41 -10.80
CA ILE A 70 -20.68 16.33 -10.79
C ILE A 70 -19.81 16.41 -9.52
N LEU A 71 -19.28 17.59 -9.21
CA LEU A 71 -18.35 17.79 -8.09
C LEU A 71 -19.01 17.68 -6.71
N PHE A 72 -20.18 18.28 -6.52
CA PHE A 72 -20.81 18.41 -5.20
C PHE A 72 -21.78 17.26 -4.87
N VAL A 73 -22.32 16.57 -5.88
CA VAL A 73 -23.34 15.54 -5.68
C VAL A 73 -22.90 14.19 -6.21
N ILE A 74 -22.59 14.08 -7.50
CA ILE A 74 -22.36 12.78 -8.14
C ILE A 74 -21.08 12.12 -7.61
N ILE A 75 -19.96 12.84 -7.56
CA ILE A 75 -18.69 12.30 -7.05
C ILE A 75 -18.81 11.89 -5.58
N PRO A 76 -19.26 12.75 -4.65
CA PRO A 76 -19.34 12.38 -3.24
C PRO A 76 -20.30 11.20 -3.00
N VAL A 77 -21.53 11.26 -3.55
CA VAL A 77 -22.51 10.17 -3.39
C VAL A 77 -21.98 8.89 -4.02
N GLY A 78 -21.41 8.96 -5.23
CA GLY A 78 -20.83 7.80 -5.91
C GLY A 78 -19.72 7.13 -5.10
N LEU A 79 -18.85 7.91 -4.46
CA LEU A 79 -17.79 7.39 -3.61
C LEU A 79 -18.32 6.66 -2.37
N TYR A 80 -19.31 7.23 -1.68
CA TYR A 80 -19.93 6.56 -0.53
C TYR A 80 -20.69 5.30 -0.93
N VAL A 81 -21.39 5.31 -2.07
CA VAL A 81 -22.04 4.11 -2.62
C VAL A 81 -21.01 3.02 -2.95
N CYS A 82 -19.90 3.38 -3.60
CA CYS A 82 -18.80 2.46 -3.88
C CYS A 82 -18.17 1.87 -2.60
N LEU A 83 -18.03 2.70 -1.55
CA LEU A 83 -17.53 2.25 -0.25
C LEU A 83 -18.49 1.23 0.38
N LEU A 84 -19.79 1.55 0.44
CA LEU A 84 -20.82 0.63 0.97
C LEU A 84 -20.87 -0.68 0.18
N TRP A 85 -20.83 -0.59 -1.15
CA TRP A 85 -20.79 -1.76 -2.02
C TRP A 85 -19.56 -2.63 -1.76
N SER A 86 -18.39 -2.02 -1.58
CA SER A 86 -17.14 -2.73 -1.25
C SER A 86 -17.23 -3.46 0.09
N VAL A 87 -17.87 -2.86 1.10
CA VAL A 87 -18.11 -3.50 2.40
C VAL A 87 -19.08 -4.69 2.27
N ILE A 88 -20.19 -4.52 1.56
CA ILE A 88 -21.19 -5.58 1.33
C ILE A 88 -20.55 -6.75 0.58
N SER A 89 -19.86 -6.47 -0.53
CA SER A 89 -19.17 -7.47 -1.35
C SER A 89 -18.16 -8.28 -0.53
N ARG A 90 -17.36 -7.61 0.31
CA ARG A 90 -16.43 -8.27 1.23
C ARG A 90 -17.16 -9.17 2.24
N ASN A 91 -18.26 -8.72 2.81
CA ASN A 91 -19.03 -9.52 3.78
C ASN A 91 -19.62 -10.79 3.13
N VAL A 92 -20.12 -10.68 1.90
CA VAL A 92 -20.57 -11.85 1.12
C VAL A 92 -19.40 -12.81 0.86
N ALA A 93 -18.25 -12.30 0.43
CA ALA A 93 -17.06 -13.11 0.19
C ALA A 93 -16.55 -13.81 1.48
N LEU A 94 -16.59 -13.14 2.63
CA LEU A 94 -16.23 -13.74 3.92
C LEU A 94 -17.22 -14.83 4.34
N ARG A 95 -18.52 -14.62 4.10
CA ARG A 95 -19.55 -15.64 4.39
C ARG A 95 -19.35 -16.88 3.53
N GLU A 96 -19.05 -16.71 2.25
CA GLU A 96 -18.72 -17.83 1.36
C GLU A 96 -17.41 -18.53 1.77
N PHE A 97 -16.39 -17.76 2.15
CA PHE A 97 -15.14 -18.32 2.65
C PHE A 97 -15.33 -19.16 3.91
N ASN A 98 -16.21 -18.74 4.82
CA ASN A 98 -16.49 -19.46 6.06
C ASN A 98 -17.44 -20.65 5.89
N SER A 99 -18.26 -20.69 4.82
CA SER A 99 -19.20 -21.78 4.60
C SER A 99 -18.55 -23.04 4.00
N LYS A 100 -17.51 -22.88 3.18
CA LYS A 100 -16.72 -23.97 2.57
C LYS A 100 -15.53 -24.35 3.44
N LEU A 101 -14.95 -25.55 3.30
CA LEU A 101 -13.70 -25.88 3.99
C LEU A 101 -12.54 -25.17 3.30
N ASN A 102 -12.00 -24.14 3.95
CA ASN A 102 -10.91 -23.35 3.40
C ASN A 102 -9.76 -23.24 4.40
N LEU A 103 -8.53 -23.22 3.86
CA LEU A 103 -7.33 -22.93 4.63
C LEU A 103 -7.35 -21.47 5.06
N LYS A 104 -7.43 -21.20 6.36
CA LYS A 104 -7.50 -19.85 6.94
C LYS A 104 -6.11 -19.23 7.09
N SER A 105 -5.13 -20.02 7.51
CA SER A 105 -3.74 -19.58 7.64
C SER A 105 -2.77 -20.74 7.62
N VAL A 106 -1.50 -20.43 7.37
CA VAL A 106 -0.37 -21.35 7.48
C VAL A 106 0.66 -20.76 8.43
N ASP A 107 1.07 -21.55 9.41
CA ASP A 107 2.19 -21.23 10.30
C ASP A 107 3.42 -22.04 9.90
N LEU A 108 4.43 -21.36 9.39
CA LEU A 108 5.76 -21.91 9.13
C LEU A 108 6.59 -21.73 10.42
N LEU A 109 6.71 -22.77 11.24
CA LEU A 109 7.51 -22.76 12.48
C LEU A 109 8.94 -23.26 12.19
N GLN A 110 9.82 -23.37 13.19
CA GLN A 110 11.19 -23.82 12.92
C GLN A 110 11.25 -25.33 12.59
N ASP A 111 10.38 -26.13 13.20
CA ASP A 111 10.35 -27.59 13.14
C ASP A 111 9.25 -28.15 12.22
N ARG A 112 8.16 -27.40 12.05
CA ARG A 112 6.94 -27.89 11.39
C ARG A 112 6.13 -26.79 10.72
N ILE A 113 5.15 -27.23 9.93
CA ILE A 113 4.17 -26.37 9.28
C ILE A 113 2.79 -26.70 9.83
N ASN A 114 2.08 -25.71 10.39
CA ASN A 114 0.68 -25.90 10.78
C ASN A 114 -0.25 -25.33 9.70
N PHE A 115 -1.19 -26.15 9.26
CA PHE A 115 -2.27 -25.76 8.36
C PHE A 115 -3.53 -25.53 9.17
N ASN A 116 -3.93 -24.26 9.30
CA ASN A 116 -5.11 -23.87 10.07
C ASN A 116 -6.29 -23.63 9.13
N PHE A 117 -7.30 -24.46 9.20
CA PHE A 117 -8.54 -24.32 8.44
C PHE A 117 -9.54 -23.44 9.21
N ASN A 118 -10.55 -22.96 8.49
CA ASN A 118 -11.66 -22.26 9.13
C ASN A 118 -12.50 -23.14 10.07
N LYS A 119 -12.51 -24.45 9.83
CA LYS A 119 -13.04 -25.49 10.71
C LYS A 119 -11.87 -26.19 11.42
N SER A 120 -11.69 -25.91 12.70
CA SER A 120 -10.54 -26.37 13.50
C SER A 120 -10.32 -27.88 13.51
N GLN A 121 -11.38 -28.66 13.35
CA GLN A 121 -11.34 -30.13 13.26
C GLN A 121 -10.52 -30.69 12.08
N TYR A 122 -10.22 -29.85 11.08
CA TYR A 122 -9.38 -30.22 9.94
C TYR A 122 -7.96 -29.65 10.03
N ASN A 123 -7.63 -28.96 11.13
CA ASN A 123 -6.27 -28.46 11.36
C ASN A 123 -5.31 -29.63 11.48
N PHE A 124 -4.15 -29.52 10.85
CA PHE A 124 -3.09 -30.50 10.99
C PHE A 124 -1.73 -29.82 10.92
N ALA A 125 -0.72 -30.51 11.42
CA ALA A 125 0.67 -30.10 11.31
C ALA A 125 1.46 -31.19 10.56
N CYS A 126 2.44 -30.78 9.78
CA CYS A 126 3.34 -31.70 9.06
C CYS A 126 4.78 -31.19 9.14
N GLY A 127 5.74 -32.10 8.99
CA GLY A 127 7.14 -31.73 8.82
C GLY A 127 7.38 -31.04 7.47
N TYR A 128 8.47 -30.27 7.36
CA TYR A 128 8.85 -29.62 6.10
C TYR A 128 9.12 -30.64 4.96
N GLY A 129 9.74 -31.77 5.28
CA GLY A 129 9.99 -32.86 4.33
C GLY A 129 8.73 -33.63 3.89
N GLU A 130 7.59 -33.43 4.54
CA GLU A 130 6.30 -34.03 4.16
C GLU A 130 5.56 -33.20 3.10
N VAL A 131 6.09 -32.03 2.75
CA VAL A 131 5.60 -31.19 1.65
C VAL A 131 6.26 -31.65 0.35
N ASN A 132 5.47 -32.25 -0.53
CA ASN A 132 5.94 -32.76 -1.82
C ASN A 132 6.29 -31.64 -2.79
N ASN A 133 5.50 -30.56 -2.80
CA ASN A 133 5.70 -29.41 -3.66
C ASN A 133 5.07 -28.14 -3.07
N LEU A 134 5.77 -27.02 -3.20
CA LEU A 134 5.26 -25.68 -2.97
C LEU A 134 5.36 -24.87 -4.25
N GLU A 135 4.21 -24.52 -4.83
CA GLU A 135 4.13 -23.61 -5.99
C GLU A 135 3.69 -22.22 -5.53
N MET A 136 4.53 -21.21 -5.80
CA MET A 136 4.20 -19.80 -5.57
C MET A 136 3.74 -19.14 -6.88
N VAL A 137 2.47 -18.77 -6.95
CA VAL A 137 1.86 -18.08 -8.08
C VAL A 137 1.74 -16.59 -7.79
N LEU A 138 2.49 -15.79 -8.54
CA LEU A 138 2.56 -14.34 -8.46
C LEU A 138 1.54 -13.74 -9.43
N LYS A 139 0.38 -13.32 -8.91
CA LYS A 139 -0.67 -12.70 -9.73
C LYS A 139 -0.38 -11.23 -9.98
N THR A 140 -0.28 -10.85 -11.24
CA THR A 140 0.05 -9.48 -11.67
C THR A 140 -1.14 -8.78 -12.33
N MET A 141 -1.14 -7.46 -12.25
CA MET A 141 -2.12 -6.60 -12.94
C MET A 141 -1.42 -5.41 -13.61
N LEU A 142 -2.04 -4.90 -14.68
CA LEU A 142 -1.60 -3.65 -15.31
C LEU A 142 -2.12 -2.47 -14.50
N VAL A 143 -1.23 -1.53 -14.19
CA VAL A 143 -1.57 -0.22 -13.66
C VAL A 143 -1.09 0.82 -14.65
N HIS A 144 -2.04 1.59 -15.18
CA HIS A 144 -1.76 2.71 -16.05
C HIS A 144 -1.48 3.94 -15.19
N THR A 145 -0.31 4.54 -15.40
CA THR A 145 0.07 5.82 -14.77
C THR A 145 0.35 6.84 -15.87
N LYS A 146 0.42 8.13 -15.49
CA LYS A 146 0.86 9.20 -16.41
C LYS A 146 2.24 8.91 -17.04
N TYR A 147 3.06 8.09 -16.38
CA TYR A 147 4.41 7.73 -16.80
C TYR A 147 4.49 6.43 -17.59
N GLY A 148 3.35 5.83 -17.93
CA GLY A 148 3.27 4.57 -18.67
C GLY A 148 2.54 3.46 -17.92
N THR A 149 2.45 2.31 -18.56
CA THR A 149 1.81 1.11 -18.04
C THR A 149 2.84 0.25 -17.31
N ASN A 150 2.60 -0.01 -16.02
CA ASN A 150 3.48 -0.84 -15.21
C ASN A 150 2.75 -2.12 -14.77
N ILE A 151 3.47 -3.25 -14.79
CA ILE A 151 2.98 -4.53 -14.26
C ILE A 151 3.31 -4.57 -12.77
N VAL A 152 2.27 -4.59 -11.93
CA VAL A 152 2.41 -4.65 -10.47
C VAL A 152 1.90 -5.97 -9.92
N LEU A 153 2.48 -6.40 -8.80
CA LEU A 153 2.02 -7.60 -8.10
C LEU A 153 0.77 -7.29 -7.29
N LYS A 154 -0.29 -8.07 -7.53
CA LYS A 154 -1.59 -7.93 -6.89
C LYS A 154 -1.77 -8.88 -5.71
N GLN A 155 -1.37 -10.14 -5.91
CA GLN A 155 -1.63 -11.23 -4.97
C GLN A 155 -0.58 -12.33 -5.12
N ILE A 156 -0.28 -13.00 -4.03
CA ILE A 156 0.58 -14.19 -3.99
C ILE A 156 -0.30 -15.36 -3.57
N THR A 157 -0.38 -16.39 -4.42
CA THR A 157 -1.05 -17.64 -4.08
C THR A 157 0.00 -18.71 -3.85
N LEU A 158 -0.09 -19.41 -2.73
CA LEU A 158 0.75 -20.54 -2.37
C LEU A 158 -0.08 -21.81 -2.51
N ASN A 159 0.36 -22.72 -3.37
CA ASN A 159 -0.23 -24.03 -3.55
C ASN A 159 0.70 -25.07 -2.91
N PHE A 160 0.22 -25.71 -1.85
CA PHE A 160 0.92 -26.77 -1.14
C PHE A 160 0.37 -28.11 -1.60
N THR A 161 1.25 -29.01 -2.01
CA THR A 161 0.94 -30.43 -2.20
C THR A 161 1.53 -31.21 -1.04
N VAL A 162 0.68 -31.75 -0.17
CA VAL A 162 1.07 -32.45 1.07
C VAL A 162 0.49 -33.88 1.05
N LEU A 163 1.18 -34.84 1.67
CA LEU A 163 0.77 -36.23 1.99
C LEU A 163 -0.48 -36.76 1.24
N ASN A 164 -0.27 -37.74 0.35
CA ASN A 164 -1.26 -38.27 -0.61
C ASN A 164 -1.74 -37.26 -1.66
N ASN A 165 -0.86 -36.36 -2.12
CA ASN A 165 -1.14 -35.38 -3.19
C ASN A 165 -2.37 -34.50 -2.93
N LYS A 166 -2.68 -34.24 -1.65
CA LYS A 166 -3.72 -33.28 -1.29
C LYS A 166 -3.19 -31.88 -1.55
N ASN A 167 -3.99 -31.10 -2.27
CA ASN A 167 -3.63 -29.75 -2.67
C ASN A 167 -4.39 -28.74 -1.80
N PHE A 168 -3.63 -27.85 -1.18
CA PHE A 168 -4.16 -26.74 -0.40
C PHE A 168 -3.65 -25.43 -0.97
N SER A 169 -4.53 -24.45 -1.11
CA SER A 169 -4.15 -23.13 -1.59
C SER A 169 -4.42 -22.07 -0.53
N LEU A 170 -3.48 -21.14 -0.42
CA LEU A 170 -3.61 -19.95 0.39
C LEU A 170 -3.27 -18.73 -0.45
N SER A 171 -4.07 -17.69 -0.36
CA SER A 171 -3.86 -16.43 -1.06
C SER A 171 -3.49 -15.32 -0.07
N ASN A 172 -2.57 -14.45 -0.45
CA ASN A 172 -2.21 -13.28 0.35
C ASN A 172 -2.05 -12.04 -0.53
N THR A 173 -2.52 -10.89 -0.04
CA THR A 173 -2.40 -9.58 -0.68
C THR A 173 -1.47 -8.68 0.16
N PRO A 174 -0.14 -8.90 0.11
CA PRO A 174 0.80 -8.17 0.97
C PRO A 174 0.98 -6.72 0.52
N VAL A 175 1.06 -5.80 1.48
CA VAL A 175 1.41 -4.38 1.22
C VAL A 175 2.88 -4.26 0.77
N ALA A 176 3.77 -5.06 1.36
CA ALA A 176 5.19 -5.15 1.00
C ALA A 176 5.53 -6.56 0.48
N PRO A 177 5.32 -6.83 -0.81
CA PRO A 177 5.35 -8.20 -1.35
C PRO A 177 6.71 -8.90 -1.25
N MET A 178 7.81 -8.19 -1.49
CA MET A 178 9.14 -8.82 -1.47
C MET A 178 9.53 -9.38 -0.10
N GLY A 179 9.15 -8.71 0.99
CA GLY A 179 9.43 -9.23 2.33
C GLY A 179 8.71 -10.55 2.62
N LEU A 180 7.53 -10.75 2.05
CA LEU A 180 6.82 -12.02 2.14
C LEU A 180 7.47 -13.07 1.23
N ILE A 181 7.80 -12.70 -0.01
CA ILE A 181 8.44 -13.57 -1.00
C ILE A 181 9.75 -14.14 -0.46
N TYR A 182 10.64 -13.30 0.09
CA TYR A 182 11.92 -13.80 0.61
C TYR A 182 11.75 -14.80 1.75
N LYS A 183 10.81 -14.55 2.67
CA LYS A 183 10.54 -15.51 3.74
C LYS A 183 9.96 -16.82 3.19
N ILE A 184 9.08 -16.76 2.20
CA ILE A 184 8.57 -17.97 1.52
C ILE A 184 9.73 -18.75 0.91
N LEU A 185 10.63 -18.06 0.19
CA LEU A 185 11.81 -18.66 -0.44
C LEU A 185 12.80 -19.25 0.58
N GLU A 186 12.95 -18.62 1.75
CA GLU A 186 13.77 -19.13 2.85
C GLU A 186 13.20 -20.44 3.39
N TYR A 187 11.90 -20.47 3.74
CA TYR A 187 11.25 -21.68 4.25
C TYR A 187 11.09 -22.77 3.18
N SER A 188 11.02 -22.43 1.90
CA SER A 188 10.89 -23.42 0.84
C SER A 188 12.15 -24.25 0.65
N ARG A 189 13.32 -23.80 1.13
CA ARG A 189 14.58 -24.57 1.09
C ARG A 189 14.50 -25.86 1.90
N TYR A 190 13.61 -25.93 2.88
CA TYR A 190 13.40 -27.12 3.71
C TYR A 190 12.37 -28.10 3.12
N MET A 191 11.73 -27.74 2.00
CA MET A 191 10.71 -28.55 1.33
C MET A 191 11.32 -29.30 0.13
N ASN A 192 10.66 -30.38 -0.32
CA ASN A 192 11.22 -31.23 -1.37
C ASN A 192 11.32 -30.53 -2.72
N ASN A 193 10.28 -29.81 -3.12
CA ASN A 193 10.24 -29.08 -4.38
C ASN A 193 9.63 -27.70 -4.19
N PHE A 194 10.24 -26.72 -4.84
CA PHE A 194 9.73 -25.35 -4.93
C PHE A 194 9.67 -24.91 -6.39
N SER A 195 8.56 -24.30 -6.78
CA SER A 195 8.42 -23.66 -8.09
C SER A 195 7.70 -22.33 -7.94
N TYR A 196 7.93 -21.42 -8.90
CA TYR A 196 7.20 -20.16 -8.95
C TYR A 196 6.82 -19.82 -10.38
N LYS A 197 5.70 -19.11 -10.55
CA LYS A 197 5.24 -18.61 -11.84
C LYS A 197 4.50 -17.29 -11.72
N PHE A 198 4.47 -16.53 -12.80
CA PHE A 198 3.62 -15.35 -12.93
C PHE A 198 2.29 -15.71 -13.59
N ASP A 199 1.21 -15.09 -13.15
CA ASP A 199 -0.13 -15.25 -13.70
C ASP A 199 -0.81 -13.88 -13.87
N GLY A 200 -1.62 -13.69 -14.91
CA GLY A 200 -2.32 -12.44 -15.20
C GLY A 200 -1.64 -11.56 -16.25
N ALA A 201 -1.39 -10.29 -15.91
CA ALA A 201 -0.97 -9.22 -16.84
C ALA A 201 0.41 -9.40 -17.49
N GLY A 202 1.19 -10.39 -17.04
CA GLY A 202 2.54 -10.67 -17.54
C GLY A 202 3.57 -10.75 -16.42
N VAL A 203 4.83 -10.91 -16.83
CA VAL A 203 5.98 -11.01 -15.92
C VAL A 203 6.39 -9.62 -15.47
N SER A 204 6.55 -9.43 -14.16
CA SER A 204 7.16 -8.21 -13.63
C SER A 204 8.66 -8.44 -13.46
N GLU A 205 9.44 -7.81 -14.34
CA GLU A 205 10.90 -8.00 -14.43
C GLU A 205 11.63 -7.74 -13.10
N ASP A 206 11.25 -6.69 -12.38
CA ASP A 206 11.84 -6.35 -11.08
C ASP A 206 11.63 -7.47 -10.03
N TYR A 207 10.48 -8.12 -10.03
CA TYR A 207 10.21 -9.25 -9.13
C TYR A 207 10.93 -10.50 -9.59
N ARG A 208 10.94 -10.79 -10.90
CA ARG A 208 11.65 -11.94 -11.48
C ARG A 208 13.12 -11.87 -11.14
N GLU A 209 13.78 -10.76 -11.47
CA GLU A 209 15.21 -10.56 -11.22
C GLU A 209 15.55 -10.76 -9.74
N LYS A 210 14.75 -10.19 -8.83
CA LYS A 210 14.96 -10.35 -7.39
C LYS A 210 14.79 -11.78 -6.88
N ILE A 211 13.83 -12.53 -7.43
CA ILE A 211 13.60 -13.92 -7.07
C ILE A 211 14.73 -14.80 -7.61
N GLU A 212 15.09 -14.63 -8.88
CA GLU A 212 16.17 -15.38 -9.53
C GLU A 212 17.53 -15.09 -8.89
N ASN A 213 17.80 -13.84 -8.55
CA ASN A 213 19.00 -13.47 -7.78
C ASN A 213 19.02 -14.17 -6.42
N TYR A 214 17.89 -14.21 -5.71
CA TYR A 214 17.81 -14.89 -4.41
C TYR A 214 18.00 -16.41 -4.53
N LEU A 215 17.42 -17.03 -5.56
CA LEU A 215 17.54 -18.47 -5.82
C LEU A 215 18.95 -18.87 -6.28
N SER A 216 19.63 -18.03 -7.06
CA SER A 216 20.98 -18.31 -7.58
C SER A 216 22.12 -18.01 -6.60
N GLN A 217 22.00 -16.94 -5.79
CA GLN A 217 23.12 -16.47 -4.97
C GLN A 217 23.19 -17.09 -3.57
N GLY A 218 22.17 -17.85 -3.12
CA GLY A 218 22.21 -18.57 -1.85
C GLY A 218 22.76 -17.71 -0.69
N ASP A 219 21.97 -16.73 -0.23
CA ASP A 219 22.26 -15.86 0.92
C ASP A 219 23.41 -14.84 0.83
N LYS A 220 23.79 -14.35 -0.35
CA LYS A 220 24.79 -13.26 -0.44
C LYS A 220 24.28 -11.96 -1.06
N THR A 221 24.13 -10.97 -0.18
CA THR A 221 24.23 -9.51 -0.39
C THR A 221 23.49 -8.90 -1.60
N PHE A 222 22.42 -8.17 -1.29
CA PHE A 222 21.80 -7.21 -2.21
C PHE A 222 22.83 -6.18 -2.70
N ILE A 223 23.13 -6.23 -4.00
CA ILE A 223 23.58 -5.04 -4.73
C ILE A 223 22.41 -4.05 -4.65
N ALA A 224 22.66 -2.87 -4.06
CA ALA A 224 21.64 -1.85 -3.89
C ALA A 224 20.98 -1.57 -5.25
N SER A 225 19.65 -1.65 -5.31
CA SER A 225 18.92 -1.39 -6.55
C SER A 225 19.22 0.04 -7.01
N SER A 226 19.23 0.27 -8.33
CA SER A 226 19.43 1.61 -8.93
C SER A 226 18.56 2.68 -8.26
N LYS A 227 17.35 2.30 -7.80
CA LYS A 227 16.42 3.17 -7.07
C LYS A 227 16.91 3.60 -5.68
N GLU A 228 17.58 2.74 -4.91
CA GLU A 228 18.17 3.10 -3.62
C GLU A 228 19.35 4.06 -3.81
N ASN A 229 20.16 3.84 -4.85
CA ASN A 229 21.26 4.74 -5.19
C ASN A 229 20.74 6.12 -5.61
N ASN A 230 19.67 6.17 -6.41
CA ASN A 230 19.02 7.42 -6.80
C ASN A 230 18.40 8.16 -5.61
N MET A 231 17.84 7.45 -4.61
CA MET A 231 17.33 8.07 -3.39
C MET A 231 18.45 8.66 -2.51
N LYS A 232 19.62 8.02 -2.45
CA LYS A 232 20.80 8.57 -1.77
C LYS A 232 21.26 9.86 -2.43
N TRP A 233 21.38 9.86 -3.76
CA TRP A 233 21.74 11.06 -4.52
C TRP A 233 20.70 12.17 -4.38
N ALA A 234 19.41 11.84 -4.41
CA ALA A 234 18.34 12.82 -4.20
C ALA A 234 18.40 13.44 -2.79
N SER A 235 18.64 12.64 -1.74
CA SER A 235 18.79 13.15 -0.37
C SER A 235 19.95 14.15 -0.27
N ILE A 236 21.12 13.79 -0.79
CA ILE A 236 22.31 14.67 -0.82
C ILE A 236 22.01 15.98 -1.57
N LEU A 237 21.34 15.89 -2.71
CA LEU A 237 21.05 17.04 -3.56
C LEU A 237 20.03 17.99 -2.90
N PHE A 238 18.98 17.46 -2.26
CA PHE A 238 18.01 18.25 -1.50
C PHE A 238 18.62 18.89 -0.24
N PHE A 239 19.53 18.20 0.43
CA PHE A 239 20.26 18.73 1.58
C PHE A 239 21.15 19.93 1.19
N ILE A 240 21.95 19.78 0.13
CA ILE A 240 22.84 20.84 -0.36
C ILE A 240 22.02 22.03 -0.89
N ALA A 241 20.94 21.78 -1.65
CA ALA A 241 20.06 22.84 -2.14
C ALA A 241 19.35 23.59 -1.00
N GLY A 242 18.90 22.88 0.04
CA GLY A 242 18.32 23.47 1.24
C GLY A 242 19.30 24.35 2.01
N LEU A 243 20.54 23.88 2.22
CA LEU A 243 21.60 24.66 2.87
C LEU A 243 21.99 25.91 2.07
N PHE A 244 22.10 25.79 0.75
CA PHE A 244 22.43 26.92 -0.12
C PHE A 244 21.33 27.99 -0.09
N MET A 245 20.05 27.58 -0.13
CA MET A 245 18.93 28.50 0.01
C MET A 245 18.83 29.13 1.41
N LEU A 246 19.13 28.39 2.49
CA LEU A 246 19.20 28.96 3.84
C LEU A 246 20.28 30.05 3.93
N PHE A 247 21.44 29.81 3.31
CA PHE A 247 22.53 30.79 3.31
C PHE A 247 22.21 32.02 2.46
N ALA A 248 21.57 31.85 1.30
CA ALA A 248 21.20 32.95 0.40
C ALA A 248 20.02 33.79 0.92
N SER A 249 19.09 33.18 1.66
CA SER A 249 17.92 33.86 2.22
C SER A 249 18.15 34.51 3.58
N LYS A 250 19.33 34.32 4.20
CA LYS A 250 19.64 34.83 5.54
C LYS A 250 19.44 36.34 5.68
N ASP A 251 19.84 37.11 4.66
CA ASP A 251 19.80 38.58 4.68
C ASP A 251 18.38 39.09 4.33
N PHE A 252 17.63 38.35 3.50
CA PHE A 252 16.22 38.62 3.20
C PHE A 252 15.30 38.28 4.38
N ALA A 253 15.60 37.23 5.15
CA ALA A 253 14.78 36.82 6.28
C ALA A 253 14.67 37.91 7.36
N ILE A 254 15.75 38.66 7.60
CA ILE A 254 15.78 39.76 8.59
C ILE A 254 14.84 40.90 8.19
N ILE A 255 14.81 41.25 6.90
CA ILE A 255 13.96 42.32 6.36
C ILE A 255 12.48 41.87 6.32
N THR A 256 12.23 40.62 5.95
CA THR A 256 10.87 40.12 5.70
C THR A 256 10.09 39.77 6.98
N PHE A 257 10.78 39.55 8.11
CA PHE A 257 10.14 39.36 9.42
C PHE A 257 9.55 40.65 10.00
N GLN A 258 10.01 41.83 9.57
CA GLN A 258 9.50 43.12 10.05
C GLN A 258 8.16 43.53 9.39
N ASP A 259 7.95 43.16 8.12
CA ASP A 259 6.78 43.59 7.33
C ASP A 259 5.65 42.54 7.23
N GLY A 260 5.73 41.43 7.94
CA GLY A 260 4.60 40.48 8.11
C GLY A 260 4.18 39.67 6.87
N TYR A 261 4.75 39.89 5.68
CA TYR A 261 4.24 39.32 4.42
C TYR A 261 5.09 38.24 3.72
N GLY A 262 6.11 37.64 4.35
CA GLY A 262 6.96 36.65 3.64
C GLY A 262 7.41 35.42 4.41
N TYR A 263 6.60 34.92 5.34
CA TYR A 263 6.88 33.69 6.07
C TYR A 263 7.04 32.45 5.15
N TRP A 264 6.42 32.43 3.97
CA TRP A 264 6.53 31.33 2.99
C TRP A 264 7.93 31.17 2.38
N ILE A 265 8.66 32.28 2.18
CA ILE A 265 9.99 32.28 1.56
C ILE A 265 11.04 31.64 2.50
N ILE A 266 10.85 31.79 3.81
CA ILE A 266 11.71 31.20 4.85
C ILE A 266 11.35 29.72 5.10
N LEU A 267 10.09 29.34 4.96
CA LEU A 267 9.64 27.95 5.15
C LEU A 267 10.13 27.00 4.05
N MET A 268 10.28 27.48 2.81
CA MET A 268 10.70 26.65 1.67
C MET A 268 12.06 25.94 1.86
N PRO A 269 13.15 26.62 2.28
CA PRO A 269 14.42 25.95 2.57
C PRO A 269 14.32 24.95 3.74
N PHE A 270 13.56 25.28 4.79
CA PHE A 270 13.30 24.34 5.89
C PHE A 270 12.56 23.08 5.42
N MET A 271 11.57 23.23 4.53
CA MET A 271 10.85 22.10 3.94
C MET A 271 11.75 21.20 3.09
N LEU A 272 12.71 21.77 2.33
CA LEU A 272 13.68 20.98 1.56
C LEU A 272 14.62 20.16 2.47
N VAL A 273 15.07 20.76 3.58
CA VAL A 273 15.88 20.06 4.60
C VAL A 273 15.06 18.96 5.28
N ILE A 274 13.80 19.23 5.64
CA ILE A 274 12.88 18.22 6.21
C ILE A 274 12.67 17.06 5.23
N VAL A 275 12.48 17.34 3.94
CA VAL A 275 12.34 16.31 2.90
C VAL A 275 13.61 15.45 2.78
N SER A 276 14.80 16.04 2.87
CA SER A 276 16.06 15.29 2.94
C SER A 276 16.12 14.39 4.18
N PHE A 277 15.76 14.90 5.36
CA PHE A 277 15.68 14.09 6.58
C PHE A 277 14.66 12.95 6.47
N ILE A 278 13.53 13.16 5.79
CA ILE A 278 12.55 12.09 5.53
C ILE A 278 13.18 11.01 4.64
N PHE A 279 13.93 11.38 3.60
CA PHE A 279 14.64 10.40 2.77
C PHE A 279 15.72 9.65 3.57
N ASP A 280 16.48 10.33 4.41
CA ASP A 280 17.49 9.70 5.27
C ASP A 280 16.86 8.78 6.32
N ILE A 281 15.73 9.15 6.92
CA ILE A 281 14.97 8.29 7.83
C ILE A 281 14.46 7.05 7.10
N ILE A 282 13.95 7.19 5.87
CA ILE A 282 13.52 6.05 5.05
C ILE A 282 14.72 5.14 4.71
N LEU A 283 15.89 5.71 4.38
CA LEU A 283 17.12 4.96 4.12
C LEU A 283 17.65 4.25 5.38
N ILE A 284 17.59 4.90 6.54
CA ILE A 284 17.98 4.33 7.84
C ILE A 284 17.01 3.22 8.24
N ILE A 285 15.69 3.41 8.12
CA ILE A 285 14.69 2.37 8.39
C ILE A 285 14.90 1.18 7.45
N ASN A 286 15.18 1.43 6.17
CA ASN A 286 15.53 0.37 5.23
C ASN A 286 16.82 -0.34 5.64
N SER A 287 17.84 0.37 6.11
CA SER A 287 19.10 -0.20 6.64
C SER A 287 18.91 -1.00 7.94
N ILE A 288 18.09 -0.51 8.86
CA ILE A 288 17.75 -1.19 10.12
C ILE A 288 16.92 -2.45 9.84
N ASN A 289 15.96 -2.37 8.93
CA ASN A 289 15.22 -3.54 8.47
C ASN A 289 16.16 -4.56 7.80
N LYS A 290 17.14 -4.12 6.99
CA LYS A 290 18.20 -4.99 6.44
C LYS A 290 19.01 -5.68 7.54
N ASN A 291 19.34 -4.99 8.64
CA ASN A 291 20.10 -5.58 9.76
C ASN A 291 19.26 -6.50 10.67
N LYS A 292 17.94 -6.32 10.75
CA LYS A 292 17.03 -7.27 11.44
C LYS A 292 17.01 -8.65 10.79
N PHE A 293 17.34 -8.75 9.50
CA PHE A 293 17.54 -10.01 8.78
C PHE A 293 18.95 -10.60 8.93
N ARG A 294 19.93 -9.84 9.47
CA ARG A 294 21.26 -10.37 9.86
C ARG A 294 21.26 -11.03 11.24
N GLY A 295 20.31 -10.68 12.10
CA GLY A 295 20.27 -11.11 13.51
C GLY A 295 19.73 -12.52 13.77
N TYR A 296 19.42 -13.32 12.75
CA TYR A 296 18.96 -14.72 12.89
C TYR A 296 20.02 -15.75 12.43
N ASN A 297 21.29 -15.34 12.31
CA ASN A 297 22.44 -16.24 12.22
C ASN A 297 23.32 -16.11 13.47
N GLY A 298 22.71 -16.39 14.63
CA GLY A 298 23.39 -16.61 15.91
C GLY A 298 22.74 -17.79 16.60
#